data_AF-A0A7C7KG43-F1
#
_entry.id   AF-A0A7C7KG43-F1
#
_cell.length_a   1.000
_cell.length_b   1.000
_cell.length_c   1.000
_cell.angle_alpha   90.00
_cell.angle_beta   90.00
_cell.angle_gamma   90.00
#
_symmetry.space_group_name_H-M   'P 1'
#
loop_
_entity.id
_entity.type
_entity.pdbx_description
1 polymer ?
#
loop_
_entity_poly.entity_id
_entity_poly.type
_entity_poly.pdbx_seq_one_letter_code
_entity_poly.pdbx_strand_id
1 'polypeptide(L)'
;MIRSPFFALIRKDLKGYFDQPTGYILIVIFVAMLSWAFFKTALLMGEVSLRPLFTVEFAIDRPSLPWLMALFIPAATMRLLSEEQRDGTLETLLTQPIRSWVVLVTKFLSG
;
A
#
# COMPACT_ATOMS: atom_id res chain seq x y z
N MET A 1 -33.68 1.84 2.87
CA MET A 1 -32.55 2.74 3.18
C MET A 1 -31.53 2.61 2.05
N ILE A 2 -31.65 3.45 1.03
CA ILE A 2 -30.85 3.36 -0.22
C ILE A 2 -29.44 3.88 0.11
N ARG A 3 -28.53 2.99 0.50
CA ARG A 3 -27.11 3.34 0.61
C ARG A 3 -26.54 3.35 -0.80
N SER A 4 -25.93 4.46 -1.21
CA SER A 4 -25.28 4.59 -2.50
C SER A 4 -24.30 3.42 -2.70
N PRO A 5 -24.36 2.70 -3.84
CA PRO A 5 -23.53 1.52 -4.07
C PRO A 5 -22.03 1.84 -3.98
N PHE A 6 -21.65 3.08 -4.29
CA PHE A 6 -20.31 3.63 -4.10
C PHE A 6 -19.78 3.52 -2.67
N PHE A 7 -20.54 4.00 -1.68
CA PHE A 7 -20.08 4.00 -0.29
C PHE A 7 -20.09 2.59 0.32
N ALA A 8 -21.02 1.74 -0.11
CA ALA A 8 -21.05 0.34 0.30
C ALA A 8 -19.82 -0.42 -0.19
N LEU A 9 -19.40 -0.17 -1.44
CA LEU A 9 -18.25 -0.82 -2.04
C LEU A 9 -16.93 -0.38 -1.39
N ILE A 10 -16.74 0.93 -1.16
CA ILE A 10 -15.57 1.46 -0.42
C ILE A 10 -15.48 0.86 0.98
N ARG A 11 -16.60 0.77 1.70
CA ARG A 11 -16.60 0.21 3.05
C ARG A 11 -16.26 -1.29 3.05
N LYS A 12 -16.73 -2.05 2.05
CA LYS A 12 -16.35 -3.46 1.85
C LYS A 12 -14.83 -3.56 1.67
N ASP A 13 -14.29 -2.77 0.76
CA ASP A 13 -12.89 -2.86 0.35
C ASP A 13 -11.95 -2.41 1.47
N LEU A 14 -12.27 -1.31 2.17
CA LEU A 14 -11.53 -0.87 3.35
C LEU A 14 -11.56 -1.92 4.47
N LYS A 15 -12.71 -2.57 4.71
CA LYS A 15 -12.78 -3.63 5.73
C LYS A 15 -11.92 -4.83 5.33
N GLY A 16 -11.98 -5.25 4.07
CA GLY A 16 -11.12 -6.31 3.53
C GLY A 16 -9.62 -5.99 3.67
N TYR A 17 -9.24 -4.72 3.54
CA TYR A 17 -7.86 -4.27 3.70
C TYR A 17 -7.30 -4.58 5.10
N PHE A 18 -8.07 -4.29 6.14
CA PHE A 18 -7.68 -4.48 7.55
C PHE A 18 -7.88 -5.90 8.09
N ASP A 19 -8.77 -6.70 7.48
CA ASP A 19 -9.04 -8.08 7.92
C ASP A 19 -7.94 -9.07 7.48
N GLN A 20 -7.13 -8.71 6.48
CA GLN A 20 -6.11 -9.58 5.93
C GLN A 20 -4.70 -9.27 6.49
N PRO A 21 -3.94 -10.31 6.87
CA PRO A 21 -2.64 -10.17 7.55
C PRO A 21 -1.54 -9.58 6.65
N THR A 22 -1.69 -9.65 5.32
CA THR A 22 -0.67 -9.26 4.35
C THR A 22 -0.26 -7.78 4.46
N GLY A 23 -1.21 -6.90 4.78
CA GLY A 23 -0.95 -5.46 4.94
C GLY A 23 -0.07 -5.17 6.14
N TYR A 24 -0.32 -5.87 7.24
CA TYR A 24 0.51 -5.77 8.44
C TYR A 24 1.93 -6.28 8.19
N ILE A 25 2.08 -7.38 7.43
CA ILE A 25 3.41 -7.90 7.04
C ILE A 25 4.19 -6.84 6.27
N LEU A 26 3.55 -6.19 5.29
CA LEU A 26 4.18 -5.15 4.48
C LEU A 26 4.61 -3.95 5.34
N ILE A 27 3.77 -3.49 6.28
CA ILE A 27 4.10 -2.42 7.21
C ILE A 27 5.28 -2.81 8.12
N VAL A 28 5.29 -4.03 8.65
CA VAL A 28 6.39 -4.51 9.51
C VAL A 28 7.72 -4.51 8.76
N ILE A 29 7.74 -5.02 7.53
CA ILE A 29 8.96 -5.03 6.71
C ILE A 29 9.40 -3.61 6.38
N PHE A 30 8.46 -2.71 6.04
CA PHE A 30 8.76 -1.31 5.76
C PHE A 30 9.42 -0.61 6.95
N VAL A 31 8.82 -0.74 8.13
CA VAL A 31 9.34 -0.13 9.37
C VAL A 31 10.69 -0.74 9.75
N ALA A 32 10.88 -2.04 9.56
CA ALA A 32 12.16 -2.70 9.80
C ALA A 32 13.26 -2.16 8.89
N MET A 33 13.00 -2.00 7.58
CA MET A 33 13.95 -1.40 6.64
C MET A 33 14.29 0.04 7.01
N LEU A 34 13.30 0.87 7.35
CA LEU A 34 13.53 2.26 7.75
C LEU A 34 14.37 2.35 9.02
N SER A 35 14.04 1.53 10.03
CA SER A 35 14.77 1.48 11.30
C SER A 35 16.21 1.06 11.06
N TRP A 36 16.42 0.01 10.26
CA TRP A 36 17.75 -0.44 9.87
C TRP A 36 18.57 0.67 9.19
N ALA A 37 17.98 1.36 8.21
CA ALA A 37 18.64 2.46 7.48
C ALA A 37 19.02 3.62 8.41
N PHE A 38 18.14 3.97 9.35
CA PHE A 38 18.38 4.99 10.36
C PHE A 38 19.51 4.59 11.31
N PHE A 39 19.42 3.42 11.96
CA PHE A 39 20.42 2.98 12.93
C PHE A 39 21.80 2.79 12.29
N LYS A 40 21.88 2.25 11.06
CA LYS A 40 23.14 2.14 10.32
C LYS A 40 23.80 3.51 10.13
N THR A 41 23.02 4.52 9.78
CA THR A 41 23.52 5.88 9.53
C THR A 41 23.95 6.55 10.83
N ALA A 42 23.15 6.44 11.89
CA ALA A 42 23.46 6.98 13.21
C ALA A 42 24.74 6.35 13.80
N LEU A 43 24.94 5.04 13.64
CA LEU A 43 26.08 4.34 14.22
C LEU A 43 27.39 4.57 13.44
N LEU A 44 27.33 4.66 12.10
CA LEU A 44 28.52 4.79 11.25
C LEU A 44 28.99 6.24 11.06
N MET A 45 28.06 7.20 10.99
CA MET A 45 28.41 8.61 10.79
C MET A 45 28.42 9.43 12.08
N GLY A 46 27.88 8.89 13.19
CA GLY A 46 27.74 9.63 14.44
C GLY A 46 26.76 10.79 14.36
N GLU A 47 25.96 10.87 13.27
CA GLU A 47 25.03 11.95 13.01
C GLU A 47 23.59 11.46 13.23
N VAL A 48 22.91 12.01 14.24
CA VAL A 48 21.50 11.73 14.52
C VAL A 48 20.62 12.66 13.70
N SER A 49 20.76 12.60 12.37
CA SER A 49 19.97 13.39 11.44
C SER A 49 19.17 12.48 10.50
N LEU A 50 17.93 12.88 10.21
CA LEU A 50 17.10 12.19 9.22
C LEU A 50 17.40 12.67 7.79
N ARG A 51 18.24 13.70 7.61
CA ARG A 51 18.59 14.25 6.29
C ARG A 51 19.08 13.19 5.29
N PRO A 52 19.91 12.20 5.69
CA PRO A 52 20.38 11.16 4.77
C PRO A 52 19.27 10.24 4.27
N LEU A 53 18.13 10.14 4.96
CA LEU A 53 16.99 9.34 4.49
C LEU A 53 16.21 10.07 3.38
N PHE A 54 16.24 11.40 3.33
CA PHE A 54 15.48 12.19 2.36
C PHE A 54 16.29 12.57 1.10
N THR A 55 17.49 12.03 0.93
CA THR A 55 18.26 12.21 -0.30
C THR A 55 17.65 11.39 -1.44
N VAL A 56 17.89 11.80 -2.70
CA VAL A 56 17.39 11.08 -3.89
C VAL A 56 18.41 10.06 -4.41
N GLU A 57 19.54 9.91 -3.69
CA GLU A 57 20.61 9.00 -4.09
C GLU A 57 20.14 7.55 -3.99
N PHE A 58 20.37 6.81 -5.07
CA PHE A 58 20.06 5.38 -5.15
C PHE A 58 21.27 4.58 -4.71
N ALA A 59 21.27 4.12 -3.47
CA ALA A 59 22.33 3.25 -2.94
C ALA A 59 21.71 2.10 -2.14
N ILE A 60 22.11 0.86 -2.45
CA ILE A 60 21.67 -0.33 -1.70
C ILE A 60 22.14 -0.26 -0.24
N ASP A 61 23.34 0.27 -0.04
CA ASP A 61 23.92 0.50 1.28
C ASP A 61 23.17 1.56 2.09
N ARG A 62 22.49 2.50 1.44
CA ARG A 62 21.81 3.62 2.07
C ARG A 62 20.47 3.84 1.38
N PRO A 63 19.48 2.98 1.69
CA PRO A 63 18.19 3.09 1.05
C PRO A 63 17.55 4.40 1.52
N SER A 64 17.22 5.26 0.56
CA SER A 64 16.52 6.51 0.82
C SER A 64 15.02 6.33 0.72
N LEU A 65 14.30 7.19 1.43
CA LEU A 65 12.84 7.16 1.58
C LEU A 65 12.11 7.21 0.22
N PRO A 66 12.52 8.04 -0.76
CA PRO A 66 11.85 8.08 -2.06
C PRO A 66 11.90 6.74 -2.82
N TRP A 67 13.04 6.06 -2.80
CA TRP A 67 13.19 4.75 -3.46
C TRP A 67 12.48 3.63 -2.71
N LEU A 68 12.51 3.67 -1.37
CA LEU A 68 11.69 2.77 -0.56
C LEU A 68 10.20 2.96 -0.85
N MET A 69 9.72 4.20 -0.90
CA MET A 69 8.34 4.50 -1.25
C MET A 69 8.00 4.04 -2.68
N ALA A 70 8.89 4.23 -3.64
CA ALA A 70 8.66 3.78 -5.02
C ALA A 70 8.49 2.25 -5.13
N LEU A 71 9.13 1.47 -4.25
CA LEU A 71 8.95 0.02 -4.19
C LEU A 71 7.71 -0.38 -3.37
N PHE A 72 7.50 0.25 -2.21
CA PHE A 72 6.45 -0.12 -1.27
C PHE A 72 5.06 0.38 -1.67
N ILE A 73 4.95 1.54 -2.34
CA ILE A 73 3.65 2.08 -2.78
C ILE A 73 2.96 1.12 -3.76
N PRO A 74 3.58 0.66 -4.86
CA PRO A 74 2.95 -0.31 -5.75
C PRO A 74 2.61 -1.63 -5.05
N ALA A 75 3.48 -2.09 -4.15
CA ALA A 75 3.23 -3.30 -3.38
C ALA A 75 2.02 -3.15 -2.43
N ALA A 76 1.83 -1.96 -1.85
CA ALA A 76 0.70 -1.65 -0.99
C ALA A 76 -0.61 -1.48 -1.78
N THR A 77 -0.57 -0.85 -2.96
CA THR A 77 -1.75 -0.49 -3.75
C THR A 77 -2.24 -1.62 -4.67
N MET A 78 -1.35 -2.41 -5.28
CA MET A 78 -1.76 -3.46 -6.23
C MET A 78 -2.52 -4.62 -5.60
N ARG A 79 -2.39 -4.81 -4.29
CA ARG A 79 -3.05 -5.90 -3.55
C ARG A 79 -4.56 -5.93 -3.76
N LEU A 80 -5.20 -4.76 -3.79
CA LEU A 80 -6.66 -4.62 -3.88
C LEU A 80 -7.24 -5.12 -5.21
N LEU A 81 -6.42 -5.12 -6.27
CA LEU A 81 -6.78 -5.67 -7.58
C LEU A 81 -6.36 -7.14 -7.71
N SER A 82 -5.17 -7.48 -7.21
CA SER A 82 -4.64 -8.85 -7.25
C SER A 82 -5.49 -9.85 -6.47
N GLU A 83 -6.05 -9.45 -5.33
CA GLU A 83 -6.88 -10.34 -4.50
C GLU A 83 -8.24 -10.63 -5.12
N GLU A 84 -8.91 -9.63 -5.71
CA GLU A 84 -10.19 -9.88 -6.40
C GLU A 84 -10.00 -10.72 -7.68
N GLN A 85 -8.84 -10.59 -8.34
CA GLN A 85 -8.49 -11.49 -9.45
C GLN A 85 -8.21 -12.91 -8.96
N ARG A 86 -7.53 -13.07 -7.83
CA ARG A 86 -7.20 -14.38 -7.27
C ARG A 86 -8.43 -15.11 -6.72
N ASP A 87 -9.38 -14.38 -6.15
CA ASP A 87 -10.61 -14.95 -5.56
C ASP A 87 -11.75 -15.10 -6.58
N GLY A 88 -11.55 -14.70 -7.85
CA GLY A 88 -12.57 -14.77 -8.91
C GLY A 88 -13.80 -13.88 -8.68
N THR A 89 -13.79 -13.06 -7.64
CA THR A 89 -14.90 -12.18 -7.28
C THR A 89 -15.07 -11.04 -8.26
N LEU A 90 -14.04 -10.71 -9.03
CA LEU A 90 -14.06 -9.69 -10.08
C LEU A 90 -15.13 -10.00 -11.16
N GLU A 91 -15.29 -11.27 -11.54
CA GLU A 91 -16.31 -11.70 -12.51
C GLU A 91 -17.73 -11.55 -11.93
N THR A 92 -17.89 -11.86 -10.64
CA THR A 92 -19.18 -11.70 -9.94
C THR A 92 -19.54 -10.23 -9.76
N LEU A 93 -18.55 -9.36 -9.56
CA LEU A 93 -18.76 -7.91 -9.42
C LEU A 93 -19.17 -7.26 -10.74
N LEU A 94 -18.64 -7.75 -11.87
CA LEU A 94 -18.95 -7.26 -13.21
C LEU A 94 -20.31 -7.74 -13.75
N THR A 95 -20.83 -8.85 -13.23
CA THR A 95 -22.19 -9.33 -13.58
C THR A 95 -23.30 -8.63 -12.81
N GLN A 96 -22.98 -7.90 -11.74
CA GLN A 96 -23.95 -7.07 -11.03
C GLN A 96 -24.30 -5.80 -11.82
N PRO A 97 -25.52 -5.25 -11.67
CA PRO A 97 -25.97 -4.04 -12.36
C PRO A 97 -25.34 -2.76 -11.77
N ILE A 98 -24.01 -2.73 -11.67
CA ILE A 98 -23.21 -1.62 -11.17
C ILE A 98 -22.43 -1.04 -12.35
N ARG A 99 -22.43 0.30 -12.49
CA ARG A 99 -21.65 0.96 -13.54
C ARG A 99 -20.17 0.71 -13.33
N SER A 100 -19.46 0.24 -14.36
CA SER A 100 -18.02 -0.09 -14.30
C SER A 100 -17.15 1.07 -13.80
N TRP A 101 -17.51 2.32 -14.13
CA TRP A 101 -16.81 3.51 -13.64
C TRP A 101 -16.87 3.68 -12.11
N VAL A 102 -17.98 3.28 -11.48
CA VAL A 102 -18.12 3.34 -10.02
C VAL A 102 -17.10 2.40 -9.38
N VAL A 103 -16.96 1.18 -9.91
CA VAL A 103 -15.97 0.19 -9.44
C VAL A 103 -14.53 0.70 -9.59
N LEU A 104 -14.24 1.36 -10.72
CA LEU A 104 -12.93 1.93 -11.02
C LEU A 104 -12.56 3.05 -10.02
N VAL A 105 -13.48 3.99 -9.80
CA VAL A 105 -13.26 5.12 -8.88
C VAL A 105 -13.18 4.66 -7.43
N THR A 106 -14.01 3.70 -7.00
CA THR A 106 -13.95 3.16 -5.63
C THR A 106 -12.65 2.41 -5.38
N LYS A 107 -12.14 1.65 -6.36
CA LYS A 107 -10.84 0.97 -6.24
C LYS A 107 -9.68 1.95 -6.17
N PHE A 108 -9.69 3.00 -7.00
CA PHE A 108 -8.66 4.02 -6.96
C PHE A 108 -8.64 4.79 -5.63
N LEU A 109 -9.80 5.06 -5.03
CA LEU A 109 -9.90 5.76 -3.75
C LEU A 109 -9.62 4.89 -2.53
N SER A 110 -9.74 3.57 -2.66
CA SER A 110 -9.48 2.62 -1.56
C SER A 110 -8.04 2.09 -1.56
N GLY A 111 -7.31 2.25 -2.66
CA GLY A 111 -5.94 1.78 -2.86
C GLY A 111 -4.88 2.82 -2.58
#